data_AF-F2L3T6-F1
#
_entry.id   AF-F2L3T6-F1
#
_cell.length_a   1.000
_cell.length_b   1.000
_cell.length_c   1.000
_cell.angle_alpha   90.00
_cell.angle_beta   90.00
_cell.angle_gamma   90.00
#
_symmetry.space_group_name_H-M   'P 1'
#
loop_
_entity.id
_entity.type
_entity.pdbx_description
1 polymer ?
#
loop_
_entity_poly.entity_id
_entity_poly.type
_entity_poly.pdbx_seq_one_letter_code
_entity_poly.pdbx_strand_id
1 'polypeptide(L)' 'MILYGTPEVLLRALEKETTNLLSLRGKDPHLDKYIDSKLRILKECYNKIKKSTSNQLQIVAISACYVIEL' A
#
# COMPACT_ATOMS: atom_id res chain seq x y z
N MET A 1 -3.98 3.64 5.22
CA MET A 1 -3.02 4.76 5.10
C MET A 1 -3.56 5.80 4.14
N ILE A 2 -3.18 7.06 4.36
CA ILE A 2 -3.34 8.14 3.40
C ILE A 2 -1.93 8.70 3.18
N LEU A 3 -1.47 8.75 1.92
CA LEU A 3 -0.13 9.22 1.56
C LEU A 3 -0.23 10.15 0.36
N TYR A 4 0.73 11.06 0.25
CA TYR A 4 0.89 12.00 -0.86
C TYR A 4 2.36 12.07 -1.27
N GLY A 5 2.63 12.18 -2.56
CA GLY A 5 3.97 12.44 -3.09
C GLY A 5 4.18 11.92 -4.51
N THR A 6 5.44 11.82 -4.90
CA THR A 6 5.82 11.25 -6.20
C THR A 6 5.60 9.73 -6.21
N PRO A 7 5.39 9.13 -7.40
CA PRO A 7 5.28 7.67 -7.53
C PRO A 7 6.40 6.91 -6.80
N GLU A 8 7.65 7.34 -6.93
CA GLU A 8 8.80 6.69 -6.29
C GLU A 8 8.76 6.73 -4.76
N VAL A 9 8.40 7.90 -4.18
CA VAL A 9 8.26 8.05 -2.72
C VAL A 9 7.14 7.15 -2.20
N LEU A 10 6.03 7.09 -2.92
CA LEU A 10 4.87 6.29 -2.54
C LEU A 10 5.17 4.79 -2.66
N LEU A 11 5.86 4.35 -3.71
CA LEU A 11 6.27 2.94 -3.86
C LEU A 11 7.19 2.50 -2.72
N ARG A 12 8.18 3.33 -2.33
CA ARG A 12 9.05 3.05 -1.17
C ARG A 12 8.27 2.96 0.14
N ALA A 13 7.27 3.82 0.33
CA ALA A 13 6.41 3.78 1.50
C ALA A 13 5.58 2.49 1.55
N LEU A 14 5.03 2.04 0.41
CA LEU A 14 4.31 0.76 0.32
C LEU A 14 5.20 -0.44 0.59
N GLU A 15 6.44 -0.45 0.08
CA GLU A 15 7.41 -1.52 0.34
C GLU A 15 7.79 -1.61 1.82
N LYS A 16 8.01 -0.46 2.46
CA LYS A 16 8.28 -0.41 3.91
C LYS A 16 7.12 -0.97 4.72
N GLU A 17 5.88 -0.56 4.41
CA GLU A 17 4.71 -1.07 5.11
C GLU A 17 4.49 -2.57 4.88
N THR A 18 4.71 -3.04 3.65
CA THR A 18 4.65 -4.47 3.30
C THR A 18 5.62 -5.27 4.15
N THR A 19 6.86 -4.78 4.30
CA THR A 19 7.89 -5.42 5.11
C THR A 19 7.49 -5.47 6.59
N ASN A 20 6.95 -4.37 7.13
CA ASN A 20 6.45 -4.33 8.50
C ASN A 20 5.34 -5.35 8.73
N LEU A 21 4.34 -5.42 7.83
CA LEU A 21 3.24 -6.38 7.93
C LEU A 21 3.73 -7.83 7.86
N LEU A 22 4.65 -8.14 6.96
CA LEU A 22 5.24 -9.47 6.86
C LEU A 22 6.01 -9.86 8.13
N SER A 23 6.66 -8.90 8.80
CA SER A 23 7.35 -9.15 10.08
C SER A 23 6.42 -9.47 11.25
N LEU A 24 5.11 -9.20 11.10
CA LEU A 24 4.07 -9.50 12.08
C LEU A 24 3.36 -10.84 11.81
N ARG A 25 3.57 -11.42 10.62
CA ARG A 25 2.93 -12.67 10.22
C ARG A 25 3.37 -13.83 11.11
N GLY A 26 2.43 -14.69 11.51
CA GLY A 26 2.70 -15.85 12.36
C GLY A 26 2.98 -15.51 13.83
N LYS A 27 2.96 -14.24 14.23
CA LYS A 27 2.99 -13.85 15.65
C LYS A 27 1.63 -14.03 16.33
N ASP A 28 0.55 -13.89 15.57
CA ASP A 28 -0.83 -14.12 16.01
C ASP A 28 -1.68 -14.66 14.85
N PRO A 29 -2.23 -15.89 14.93
CA PRO A 29 -3.07 -16.48 13.90
C PRO A 29 -4.34 -15.68 13.56
N HIS A 30 -4.88 -14.92 14.51
CA HIS A 30 -6.04 -14.06 14.29
C HIS A 30 -5.68 -12.82 13.46
N LEU A 31 -4.42 -12.39 13.54
CA LEU A 31 -3.90 -11.24 12.81
C LEU A 31 -3.53 -11.58 11.37
N ASP A 32 -3.21 -12.83 11.06
CA ASP A 32 -2.78 -13.27 9.72
C ASP A 32 -3.82 -12.96 8.64
N LYS A 33 -5.11 -13.18 8.91
CA LYS A 33 -6.20 -12.82 7.96
C LYS A 33 -6.24 -11.31 7.68
N TYR A 34 -6.00 -10.49 8.70
CA TYR A 34 -5.96 -9.04 8.56
C TYR A 34 -4.72 -8.60 7.77
N ILE A 35 -3.56 -9.18 8.07
CA ILE A 35 -2.30 -8.95 7.35
C ILE A 35 -2.47 -9.29 5.87
N ASP A 36 -3.00 -10.47 5.54
CA ASP A 36 -3.22 -10.89 4.15
C ASP A 36 -4.15 -9.91 3.40
N SER A 37 -5.22 -9.45 4.05
CA SER A 37 -6.13 -8.44 3.49
C SER A 37 -5.41 -7.12 3.22
N LYS A 38 -4.56 -6.66 4.14
CA LYS A 38 -3.76 -5.44 3.97
C LYS A 38 -2.72 -5.57 2.88
N LEU A 39 -2.00 -6.69 2.81
CA LEU A 39 -1.02 -6.97 1.76
C LEU A 39 -1.66 -6.96 0.37
N ARG A 40 -2.88 -7.48 0.24
CA ARG A 40 -3.66 -7.41 -1.01
C ARG A 40 -3.94 -5.96 -1.43
N ILE A 41 -4.36 -5.11 -0.49
CA ILE A 41 -4.62 -3.68 -0.76
C ILE A 41 -3.32 -2.96 -1.17
N LEU A 42 -2.21 -3.22 -0.49
CA LEU A 42 -0.91 -2.61 -0.82
C LEU A 42 -0.44 -3.01 -2.23
N LYS A 43 -0.62 -4.29 -2.60
CA LYS A 43 -0.32 -4.77 -3.96
C LYS A 43 -1.18 -4.08 -5.02
N GLU A 44 -2.45 -3.86 -4.72
CA GLU A 44 -3.35 -3.11 -5.62
C GLU A 44 -2.85 -1.67 -5.81
N CYS A 45 -2.45 -0.99 -4.73
CA CYS A 45 -1.86 0.35 -4.81
C CYS A 45 -0.58 0.38 -5.62
N TYR A 46 0.33 -0.55 -5.39
CA TYR A 46 1.57 -0.65 -6.13
C TYR A 46 1.32 -0.73 -7.65
N ASN A 47 0.37 -1.59 -8.05
CA ASN A 47 0.00 -1.75 -9.45
C ASN A 47 -0.67 -0.50 -10.05
N LYS A 48 -1.49 0.22 -9.27
CA LYS A 48 -2.14 1.45 -9.72
C LYS A 48 -1.13 2.59 -9.89
N ILE A 49 -0.20 2.75 -8.95
CA ILE A 49 0.87 3.76 -9.04
C ILE A 49 1.76 3.51 -10.26
N LYS A 50 2.17 2.26 -10.50
CA LYS A 50 3.00 1.92 -11.68
C LYS A 50 2.34 2.21 -13.03
N LYS A 51 1.01 2.28 -13.07
CA LYS A 51 0.25 2.60 -14.27
C LYS A 51 -0.06 4.09 -14.41
N SER A 52 0.16 4.88 -13.37
CA SER A 52 -0.10 6.31 -13.40
C SER A 52 1.00 7.05 -14.14
N THR A 53 0.60 8.08 -14.86
CA THR A 53 1.50 8.98 -15.60
C THR A 53 1.72 10.31 -14.89
N SER A 54 1.05 10.57 -13.76
CA SER A 54 1.23 11.81 -13.01
C SER A 54 2.47 11.75 -12.11
N ASN A 55 3.13 12.91 -11.98
CA ASN A 55 4.28 13.10 -11.09
C ASN A 55 3.87 13.30 -9.63
N GLN A 56 2.60 13.56 -9.34
CA GLN A 56 2.06 13.70 -7.99
C GLN A 56 0.80 12.89 -7.82
N LEU A 57 0.77 12.08 -6.77
CA LEU A 57 -0.36 11.20 -6.48
C LEU A 57 -0.74 11.32 -5.01
N GLN A 58 -2.03 11.13 -4.76
CA GLN A 58 -2.54 10.82 -3.42
C GLN A 58 -3.08 9.39 -3.40
N ILE A 59 -2.71 8.64 -2.36
CA ILE A 59 -3.19 7.28 -2.14
C ILE A 59 -4.08 7.26 -0.91
N VAL A 60 -5.25 6.63 -1.04
CA VAL A 60 -6.11 6.26 0.08
C VAL A 60 -6.25 4.74 0.10
N ALA A 61 -5.66 4.09 1.10
CA ALA A 61 -5.61 2.64 1.25
C ALA A 61 -6.14 2.21 2.62
N ILE A 62 -7.47 2.16 2.75
CA ILE A 62 -8.18 1.81 4.01
C ILE A 62 -8.74 0.40 3.89
N SER A 63 -9.73 0.22 3.02
CA SER A 63 -10.40 -1.05 2.68
C SER A 63 -10.17 -1.47 1.22
N ALA A 64 -9.89 -0.49 0.36
CA ALA A 64 -9.50 -0.63 -1.03
C ALA A 64 -8.41 0.38 -1.34
N CYS A 65 -7.77 0.25 -2.50
CA CYS A 65 -6.80 1.23 -2.96
C CYS A 65 -7.41 2.26 -3.91
N TYR A 66 -7.36 3.53 -3.54
CA TYR A 66 -7.66 4.65 -4.44
C TYR A 66 -6.38 5.43 -4.71
N VAL A 67 -6.11 5.71 -5.98
CA VAL A 67 -5.00 6.55 -6.43
C VAL A 67 -5.62 7.73 -7.16
N ILE A 68 -5.33 8.93 -6.69
CA ILE A 68 -5.83 10.21 -7.20
C ILE A 68 -4.64 10.93 -7.83
N GLU A 69 -4.76 11.27 -9.11
CA GLU A 69 -3.79 12.10 -9.81
C GLU A 69 -4.04 13.57 -9.47
N LEU A 70 -2.96 14.29 -9.17
CA LEU A 70 -2.97 15.70 -8.78
C LEU A 70 -2.30 16.57 -9.84
#